data_AF-V4Y0H3-F1
#
_entry.id   AF-V4Y0H3-F1
#
_cell.length_a   1.000
_cell.length_b   1.000
_cell.length_c   1.000
_cell.angle_alpha   90.00
_cell.angle_beta   90.00
_cell.angle_gamma   90.00
#
_symmetry.space_group_name_H-M   'P 1'
#
loop_
_entity.id
_entity.type
_entity.pdbx_description
1 polymer ?
#
loop_
_entity_poly.entity_id
_entity_poly.type
_entity_poly.pdbx_seq_one_letter_code
_entity_poly.pdbx_strand_id
1 'polypeptide(L)'
;MPVARLLLPVTDRVPVTYHCPRCGAVAELQRDPYLADQSVTPYPLAGWHYVGTDEDYESDDADGVVLACGVDTRDDADGCGEPFYLSFVRFEAGRRVDPEPEPEHVELAGEGPPSPEGPDGPGGPGSFRG
;
A
#
# COMPACT_ATOMS: atom_id res chain seq x y z
N MET A 1 -17.26 -48.60 -0.27
CA MET A 1 -16.70 -47.55 -1.13
C MET A 1 -15.98 -46.56 -0.21
N PRO A 2 -14.64 -46.61 -0.11
CA PRO A 2 -13.91 -45.66 0.70
C PRO A 2 -14.05 -44.27 0.07
N VAL A 3 -14.58 -43.31 0.83
CA VAL A 3 -14.48 -41.90 0.49
C VAL A 3 -12.99 -41.58 0.57
N ALA A 4 -12.34 -41.46 -0.59
CA ALA A 4 -10.99 -40.94 -0.68
C ALA A 4 -11.03 -39.52 -0.12
N ARG A 5 -10.69 -39.39 1.15
CA ARG A 5 -10.37 -38.12 1.78
C ARG A 5 -9.10 -37.67 1.07
N LEU A 6 -9.27 -36.85 0.03
CA LEU A 6 -8.19 -36.21 -0.69
C LEU A 6 -7.37 -35.46 0.36
N LEU A 7 -6.29 -36.08 0.81
CA LEU A 7 -5.17 -35.39 1.42
C LEU A 7 -4.57 -34.58 0.29
N LEU A 8 -5.10 -33.37 0.07
CA LEU A 8 -4.36 -32.34 -0.62
C LEU A 8 -2.99 -32.28 0.08
N PRO A 9 -1.85 -32.32 -0.64
CA PRO A 9 -0.58 -32.03 0.00
C PRO A 9 -0.75 -30.66 0.65
N VAL A 10 -0.64 -30.58 1.98
CA VAL A 10 -0.50 -29.29 2.65
C VAL A 10 0.87 -28.79 2.22
N THR A 11 0.92 -28.11 1.08
CA THR A 11 1.83 -26.99 0.91
C THR A 11 1.50 -26.07 2.07
N ASP A 12 2.47 -25.68 2.89
CA ASP A 12 2.29 -24.87 4.11
C ASP A 12 1.70 -23.47 3.82
N ARG A 13 1.22 -23.21 2.61
CA ARG A 13 0.70 -21.95 2.13
C ARG A 13 -0.83 -21.91 2.25
N VAL A 14 -1.34 -20.75 2.62
CA VAL A 14 -2.77 -20.43 2.73
C VAL A 14 -3.14 -19.30 1.77
N PRO A 15 -4.33 -19.34 1.14
CA PRO A 15 -4.84 -18.23 0.35
C PRO A 15 -5.12 -17.04 1.27
N VAL A 16 -4.50 -15.90 0.98
CA VAL A 16 -4.79 -14.61 1.61
C VAL A 16 -5.15 -13.59 0.55
N THR A 17 -6.11 -12.72 0.87
CA THR A 17 -6.59 -11.69 -0.03
C THR A 17 -6.10 -10.31 0.36
N TYR A 18 -5.74 -9.51 -0.63
CA TYR A 18 -5.26 -8.14 -0.48
C TYR A 18 -6.04 -7.18 -1.37
N HIS A 19 -6.27 -5.98 -0.87
CA HIS A 19 -6.96 -4.94 -1.62
C HIS A 19 -5.97 -4.03 -2.34
N CYS A 20 -6.19 -3.82 -3.64
CA CYS A 20 -5.47 -2.81 -4.40
C CYS A 20 -5.76 -1.42 -3.80
N PRO A 21 -4.73 -0.65 -3.38
CA PRO A 21 -4.91 0.67 -2.79
C PRO A 21 -5.39 1.73 -3.79
N ARG A 22 -5.44 1.42 -5.10
CA ARG A 22 -5.90 2.33 -6.16
C ARG A 22 -7.39 2.18 -6.46
N CYS A 23 -7.86 0.96 -6.68
CA CYS A 23 -9.24 0.70 -7.13
C CYS A 23 -10.04 -0.24 -6.21
N GLY A 24 -9.42 -0.82 -5.18
CA GLY A 24 -10.07 -1.73 -4.23
C GLY A 24 -10.26 -3.17 -4.72
N ALA A 25 -9.83 -3.49 -5.95
CA ALA A 25 -9.85 -4.86 -6.48
C ALA A 25 -9.07 -5.83 -5.57
N VAL A 26 -9.49 -7.09 -5.54
CA VAL A 26 -8.99 -8.09 -4.60
C VAL A 26 -8.03 -9.05 -5.30
N ALA A 27 -6.75 -9.02 -4.91
CA ALA A 27 -5.76 -10.03 -5.30
C ALA A 27 -5.73 -11.18 -4.30
N GLU A 28 -5.44 -12.39 -4.77
CA GLU A 28 -5.22 -13.57 -3.92
C GLU A 28 -3.77 -14.03 -4.04
N LEU A 29 -3.12 -14.29 -2.91
CA LEU A 29 -1.75 -14.79 -2.83
C LEU A 29 -1.69 -16.05 -1.94
N GLN A 30 -0.93 -17.05 -2.36
CA GLN A 30 -0.74 -18.31 -1.62
C GLN A 30 0.51 -18.24 -0.75
N ARG A 31 0.41 -17.87 0.53
CA ARG A 31 1.58 -17.60 1.39
C ARG A 31 1.63 -18.43 2.67
N ASP A 32 2.81 -18.56 3.25
CA ASP A 32 3.01 -19.12 4.59
C ASP A 32 2.16 -18.36 5.65
N PRO A 33 1.44 -19.07 6.53
CA PRO A 33 0.55 -18.48 7.52
C PRO A 33 1.29 -17.74 8.64
N TYR A 34 2.59 -17.96 8.84
CA TYR A 34 3.45 -17.30 9.81
C TYR A 34 4.18 -16.10 9.23
N LEU A 35 4.21 -15.94 7.91
CA LEU A 35 4.75 -14.74 7.27
C LEU A 35 3.89 -13.53 7.63
N ALA A 36 4.50 -12.56 8.30
CA ALA A 36 3.79 -11.41 8.85
C ALA A 36 3.77 -10.25 7.84
N ASP A 37 2.56 -9.75 7.56
CA ASP A 37 2.39 -8.57 6.71
C ASP A 37 2.75 -7.29 7.46
N GLN A 38 3.46 -6.40 6.79
CA GLN A 38 3.76 -5.05 7.27
C GLN A 38 2.72 -4.05 6.76
N SER A 39 2.53 -3.99 5.45
CA SER A 39 1.70 -2.99 4.78
C SER A 39 1.44 -3.35 3.32
N VAL A 40 0.33 -2.83 2.77
CA VAL A 40 0.03 -2.83 1.34
C VAL A 40 0.08 -1.39 0.83
N THR A 41 0.92 -1.12 -0.18
CA THR A 41 1.17 0.24 -0.68
C THR A 41 1.11 0.31 -2.21
N PRO A 42 0.71 1.46 -2.78
CA PRO A 42 0.73 1.67 -4.23
C PRO A 42 2.13 1.86 -4.81
N TYR A 43 3.13 2.07 -3.97
CA TYR A 43 4.52 2.32 -4.33
C TYR A 43 5.44 1.47 -3.45
N PRO A 44 6.65 1.12 -3.93
CA PRO A 44 7.61 0.37 -3.12
C PRO A 44 8.10 1.20 -1.92
N LEU A 45 8.49 0.52 -0.84
CA LEU A 45 9.10 1.14 0.34
C LEU A 45 10.62 1.25 0.16
N ALA A 46 11.21 2.32 0.70
CA ALA A 46 12.63 2.60 0.52
C ALA A 46 13.48 1.49 1.14
N GLY A 47 14.29 0.81 0.33
CA GLY A 47 15.17 -0.26 0.79
C GLY A 47 14.46 -1.58 1.10
N TRP A 48 13.25 -1.81 0.57
CA TRP A 48 12.61 -3.13 0.51
C TRP A 48 12.91 -3.79 -0.85
N HIS A 49 13.27 -5.07 -0.83
CA HIS A 49 13.40 -5.90 -2.02
C HIS A 49 12.08 -6.64 -2.31
N TYR A 50 11.50 -6.40 -3.49
CA TYR A 50 10.25 -7.02 -3.93
C TYR A 50 10.51 -7.99 -5.07
N VAL A 51 9.86 -9.16 -5.02
CA VAL A 51 9.88 -10.17 -6.09
C VAL A 51 8.47 -10.47 -6.60
N GLY A 52 8.35 -11.13 -7.75
CA GLY A 52 7.06 -11.54 -8.33
C GLY A 52 6.36 -12.65 -7.55
N THR A 53 5.06 -12.86 -7.83
CA THR A 53 4.26 -13.94 -7.23
C THR A 53 4.70 -15.34 -7.69
N ASP A 54 5.38 -15.41 -8.82
CA ASP A 54 6.00 -16.59 -9.40
C ASP A 54 7.41 -16.90 -8.86
N GLU A 55 7.98 -16.00 -8.06
CA GLU A 55 9.28 -16.14 -7.43
C GLU A 55 9.16 -16.59 -5.95
N ASP A 56 10.30 -16.92 -5.33
CA ASP A 56 10.35 -17.34 -3.93
C ASP A 56 10.36 -16.14 -2.97
N TYR A 57 9.21 -15.49 -2.81
CA TYR A 57 9.03 -14.35 -1.89
C TYR A 57 9.01 -14.73 -0.41
N GLU A 58 9.09 -16.02 -0.07
CA GLU A 58 9.15 -16.50 1.32
C GLU A 58 10.59 -16.68 1.81
N SER A 59 11.58 -16.49 0.93
CA SER A 59 13.00 -16.46 1.27
C SER A 59 13.35 -15.24 2.14
N ASP A 60 14.38 -15.40 2.99
CA ASP A 60 14.96 -14.31 3.77
C ASP A 60 15.52 -13.16 2.89
N ASP A 61 15.72 -13.38 1.59
CA ASP A 61 16.18 -12.37 0.63
C ASP A 61 15.05 -11.49 0.05
N ALA A 62 13.79 -11.80 0.32
CA ALA A 62 12.63 -11.06 -0.16
C ALA A 62 11.94 -10.32 0.99
N ASP A 63 11.83 -8.99 0.88
CA ASP A 63 11.14 -8.15 1.86
C ASP A 63 9.65 -7.95 1.52
N GLY A 64 9.21 -8.40 0.35
CA GLY A 64 7.85 -8.22 -0.13
C GLY A 64 7.60 -8.85 -1.49
N VAL A 65 6.36 -8.72 -1.94
CA VAL A 65 5.90 -9.20 -3.25
C VAL A 65 5.23 -8.07 -4.03
N VAL A 66 5.47 -8.04 -5.34
CA VAL A 66 4.75 -7.17 -6.27
C VAL A 66 3.53 -7.91 -6.82
N LEU A 67 2.37 -7.28 -6.72
CA LEU A 67 1.08 -7.78 -7.18
C LEU A 67 0.58 -6.90 -8.32
N ALA A 68 0.24 -7.48 -9.46
CA ALA A 68 -0.38 -6.81 -10.59
C ALA A 68 -1.92 -6.84 -10.46
N CYS A 69 -2.50 -5.66 -10.24
CA CYS A 69 -3.94 -5.52 -10.08
C CYS A 69 -4.70 -5.91 -11.36
N GLY A 70 -5.50 -6.98 -11.30
CA GLY A 70 -6.26 -7.51 -12.44
C GLY A 70 -5.62 -8.74 -13.09
N VAL A 71 -4.37 -9.07 -12.74
CA VAL A 71 -3.68 -10.29 -13.21
C VAL A 71 -3.59 -11.31 -12.07
N ASP A 72 -3.23 -10.86 -10.87
CA ASP A 72 -3.17 -11.69 -9.65
C ASP A 72 -4.51 -11.72 -8.89
N THR A 73 -5.61 -11.33 -9.54
CA THR A 73 -6.94 -11.25 -8.94
C THR A 73 -7.75 -12.54 -9.14
N ARG A 74 -8.47 -12.93 -8.10
CA ARG A 74 -9.47 -13.99 -8.20
C ARG A 74 -10.67 -13.42 -8.98
N ASP A 75 -11.04 -14.10 -10.07
CA ASP A 75 -12.18 -13.79 -10.95
C ASP A 75 -12.03 -12.64 -11.97
N ASP A 76 -10.84 -12.43 -12.57
CA ASP A 76 -10.64 -11.48 -13.68
C ASP A 76 -11.28 -10.09 -13.43
N ALA A 77 -11.39 -9.71 -12.15
CA ALA A 77 -12.08 -8.50 -11.73
C ALA A 77 -11.38 -7.30 -12.38
N ASP A 78 -12.14 -6.33 -12.90
CA ASP A 78 -11.64 -5.11 -13.54
C ASP A 78 -10.59 -4.41 -12.66
N GLY A 79 -9.33 -4.81 -12.83
CA GLY A 79 -8.18 -4.27 -12.14
C GLY A 79 -7.72 -3.00 -12.85
N CYS A 80 -7.05 -2.11 -12.12
CA CYS A 80 -6.50 -0.91 -12.72
C CYS A 80 -5.24 -1.17 -13.56
N GLY A 81 -4.72 -2.40 -13.61
CA GLY A 81 -3.49 -2.78 -14.33
C GLY A 81 -2.20 -2.33 -13.63
N GLU A 82 -2.30 -1.39 -12.69
CA GLU A 82 -1.15 -0.90 -11.93
C GLU A 82 -0.66 -1.94 -10.90
N PRO A 83 0.67 -2.06 -10.72
CA PRO A 83 1.23 -2.88 -9.66
C PRO A 83 0.96 -2.23 -8.29
N PHE A 84 0.93 -3.06 -7.27
CA PHE A 84 0.96 -2.64 -5.88
C PHE A 84 1.80 -3.62 -5.08
N TYR A 85 2.26 -3.18 -3.91
CA TYR A 85 3.34 -3.82 -3.18
C TYR A 85 2.83 -4.28 -1.83
N LEU A 86 2.97 -5.58 -1.57
CA LEU A 86 2.81 -6.14 -0.24
C LEU A 86 4.20 -6.24 0.39
N SER A 87 4.37 -5.60 1.54
CA SER A 87 5.62 -5.63 2.30
C SER A 87 5.48 -6.55 3.50
N PHE A 88 6.50 -7.34 3.79
CA PHE A 88 6.59 -8.19 4.98
C PHE A 88 7.31 -7.48 6.12
N VAL A 89 7.10 -7.97 7.33
CA VAL A 89 7.79 -7.48 8.52
C VAL A 89 9.26 -7.89 8.47
N ARG A 90 10.16 -6.90 8.39
CA ARG A 90 11.61 -7.11 8.50
C ARG A 90 12.10 -6.92 9.94
N PHE A 91 13.10 -7.71 10.33
CA PHE A 91 13.80 -7.56 11.61
C PHE A 91 15.29 -7.31 11.41
N GLU A 92 15.82 -6.28 12.06
CA GLU A 92 17.25 -5.98 12.10
C GLU A 92 17.72 -5.91 13.56
N ALA A 93 18.76 -6.66 13.90
CA ALA A 93 19.28 -6.75 15.28
C ALA A 93 18.19 -7.05 16.35
N GLY A 94 17.19 -7.86 15.99
CA GLY A 94 16.07 -8.21 16.86
C GLY A 94 15.01 -7.11 17.03
N ARG A 95 15.04 -6.04 16.22
CA ARG A 95 14.03 -4.98 16.20
C ARG A 95 13.29 -4.97 14.88
N ARG A 96 11.96 -4.83 14.94
CA ARG A 96 11.13 -4.61 13.75
C ARG A 96 11.53 -3.29 13.10
N VAL A 97 11.80 -3.32 11.81
CA VAL A 97 12.08 -2.12 11.02
C VAL A 97 10.76 -1.46 10.67
N ASP A 98 10.67 -0.14 10.90
CA ASP A 98 9.55 0.65 10.39
C ASP A 98 9.92 1.19 9.00
N PRO A 99 9.12 0.94 7.97
CA PRO A 99 9.44 1.36 6.62
C PRO A 99 9.21 2.86 6.43
N GLU A 100 10.17 3.52 5.80
CA GLU A 100 9.95 4.84 5.23
C GLU A 100 9.44 4.67 3.78
N PRO A 101 8.27 5.24 3.43
CA PRO A 101 7.84 5.26 2.04
C PRO A 101 8.86 6.04 1.21
N GLU A 102 9.12 5.60 -0.02
CA GLU A 102 9.94 6.41 -0.93
C GLU A 102 9.28 7.79 -1.10
N PRO A 103 10.03 8.89 -0.91
CA PRO A 103 9.44 10.23 -0.95
C PRO A 103 9.01 10.58 -2.37
N GLU A 104 7.70 10.60 -2.62
CA GLU A 104 7.15 11.26 -3.80
C GLU A 104 7.20 12.77 -3.58
N HIS A 105 8.01 13.47 -4.39
CA HIS A 105 8.02 14.93 -4.39
C HIS A 105 6.85 15.42 -5.25
N VAL A 106 5.74 15.83 -4.61
CA VAL A 106 4.70 16.60 -5.29
C VAL A 106 5.10 18.08 -5.32
N GLU A 107 5.31 18.63 -6.51
CA GLU A 107 5.29 20.08 -6.67
C GLU A 107 3.85 20.55 -6.45
N LEU A 108 3.58 21.07 -5.26
CA LEU A 108 2.43 21.95 -5.05
C LEU A 108 2.61 23.10 -6.04
N ALA A 109 1.75 23.17 -7.06
CA ALA A 109 1.75 24.29 -8.00
C ALA A 109 1.79 25.59 -7.18
N GLY A 110 2.82 26.41 -7.45
CA GLY A 110 3.02 27.68 -6.77
C GLY A 110 1.79 28.58 -6.84
N GLU A 111 1.69 29.44 -5.83
CA GLU A 111 0.59 30.37 -5.51
C GLU A 111 -0.72 29.67 -5.08
N GLY A 112 -0.84 29.51 -3.75
CA GLY A 112 -2.14 29.32 -3.12
C GLY A 112 -3.12 30.44 -3.52
N PRO A 113 -4.44 30.20 -3.41
CA PRO A 113 -5.45 31.19 -3.78
C PRO A 113 -5.14 32.55 -3.11
N PRO A 114 -5.47 33.68 -3.79
CA PRO A 114 -5.30 34.99 -3.19
C PRO A 114 -5.92 34.99 -1.80
N SER A 115 -5.17 35.51 -0.81
CA SER A 115 -5.68 35.63 0.55
C SER A 115 -7.03 36.35 0.52
N PRO A 116 -8.05 35.88 1.27
CA PRO A 116 -9.32 36.58 1.32
C PRO A 116 -9.08 38.03 1.76
N GLU A 117 -9.66 38.98 1.03
CA GLU A 117 -9.69 40.38 1.45
C GLU A 117 -10.31 40.45 2.84
N GLY A 118 -9.52 40.96 3.79
CA GLY A 118 -10.00 41.17 5.15
C GLY A 118 -11.15 42.18 5.14
N PRO A 119 -12.11 42.07 6.08
CA PRO A 119 -13.18 43.04 6.19
C PRO A 119 -12.62 44.45 6.41
N ASP A 120 -13.20 45.45 5.74
CA ASP A 120 -12.92 46.85 6.00
C ASP A 120 -13.05 47.13 7.50
N GLY A 121 -11.94 47.56 8.11
CA GLY A 121 -11.89 47.87 9.53
C GLY A 121 -12.92 48.95 9.88
N PRO A 122 -13.53 48.91 11.08
CA PRO A 122 -14.50 49.92 11.49
C PRO A 122 -13.87 51.31 11.43
N GLY A 123 -14.50 52.21 10.68
CA GLY A 123 -14.07 53.60 10.54
C GLY A 123 -13.91 54.27 11.92
N GLY A 124 -12.69 54.70 12.21
CA GLY A 124 -12.37 55.42 13.44
C GLY A 124 -13.17 56.74 13.56
N PRO A 125 -13.30 57.29 14.78
CA PRO A 125 -14.18 58.42 15.05
C PRO A 125 -13.68 59.70 14.35
N GLY A 126 -14.41 60.12 13.32
CA GLY A 126 -14.23 61.41 12.65
C GLY A 126 -14.48 62.56 13.61
N SER A 127 -13.49 63.45 13.69
CA SER A 127 -13.40 64.57 14.61
C SER A 127 -14.38 65.72 14.29
N PHE A 128 -14.74 66.46 15.34
CA PHE A 128 -15.59 67.65 15.35
C PHE A 128 -15.13 68.78 14.41
N ARG A 129 -16.09 69.38 13.69
CA ARG A 129 -16.11 70.75 13.15
C ARG A 129 -17.50 70.97 12.55
N GLY A 130 -18.26 72.03 12.79
CA GLY A 130 -18.17 73.28 13.55
C GLY A 130 -19.49 74.00 13.30
#